data_AF-K1RZD0-F1
#
_entry.id   AF-K1RZD0-F1
#
_cell.length_a   1.000
_cell.length_b   1.000
_cell.length_c   1.000
_cell.angle_alpha   90.00
_cell.angle_beta   90.00
_cell.angle_gamma   90.00
#
_symmetry.space_group_name_H-M   'P 1'
#
loop_
_entity.id
_entity.type
_entity.pdbx_description
1 polymer ?
#
loop_
_entity_poly.entity_id
_entity_poly.type
_entity_poly.pdbx_seq_one_letter_code
_entity_poly.pdbx_strand_id
1 'polypeptide(L)'
;GDDVVAAYVADALGSVMAEAIVACGLDCLERYVAPEGLRITNSYSPGYCGWNVSEQHALFSLLPEGFCGVRLCESGLMLPIKSVSAVVGIGPEVERRDYGCALCRKADCYKRRLGA
;
A
#
# COMPACT_ATOMS: atom_id res chain seq x y z
N GLY A 1 30.06 -16.20 7.88
CA GLY A 1 29.18 -16.79 6.84
C GLY A 1 27.81 -16.25 7.11
N ASP A 2 27.20 -15.60 6.13
CA ASP A 2 25.93 -14.91 6.31
C ASP A 2 24.83 -15.86 6.83
N ASP A 3 24.12 -15.41 7.87
CA ASP A 3 22.92 -16.08 8.35
C ASP A 3 21.79 -15.80 7.36
N VAL A 4 21.67 -16.67 6.37
CA VAL A 4 20.64 -16.61 5.32
C VAL A 4 19.23 -16.61 5.92
N VAL A 5 19.02 -17.27 7.07
CA VAL A 5 17.71 -17.31 7.74
C VAL A 5 17.40 -15.93 8.32
N ALA A 6 18.36 -15.31 9.03
CA ALA A 6 18.20 -13.96 9.55
C ALA A 6 17.96 -12.94 8.43
N ALA A 7 18.69 -13.03 7.31
CA ALA A 7 18.50 -12.16 6.16
C ALA A 7 17.09 -12.30 5.55
N TYR A 8 16.62 -13.54 5.38
CA TYR A 8 15.27 -13.80 4.89
C TYR A 8 14.18 -13.25 5.83
N VAL A 9 14.34 -13.43 7.14
CA VAL A 9 13.41 -12.90 8.15
C VAL A 9 13.39 -11.37 8.11
N ALA A 10 14.55 -10.72 7.98
CA ALA A 10 14.64 -9.27 7.86
C ALA A 10 13.97 -8.74 6.58
N ASP A 11 14.15 -9.42 5.45
CA ASP A 11 13.50 -9.06 4.18
C ASP A 11 11.96 -9.18 4.27
N ALA A 12 11.47 -10.27 4.87
CA ALA A 12 10.05 -10.47 5.11
C ALA A 12 9.48 -9.38 6.03
N LEU A 13 10.19 -9.06 7.12
CA LEU A 13 9.81 -7.99 8.05
C LEU A 13 9.72 -6.63 7.36
N GLY A 14 10.70 -6.29 6.50
CA GLY A 14 10.69 -5.05 5.74
C GLY A 14 9.46 -4.93 4.83
N SER A 15 9.00 -6.04 4.26
CA SER A 15 7.78 -6.07 3.44
C SER A 15 6.54 -5.78 4.29
N VAL A 16 6.42 -6.45 5.45
CA VAL A 16 5.31 -6.24 6.39
C VAL A 16 5.29 -4.80 6.92
N MET A 17 6.46 -4.23 7.22
CA MET A 17 6.57 -2.84 7.67
C MET A 17 6.11 -1.84 6.59
N ALA A 18 6.52 -2.04 5.34
CA ALA A 18 6.11 -1.17 4.23
C ALA A 18 4.58 -1.17 4.07
N GLU A 19 3.93 -2.33 4.16
CA GLU A 19 2.46 -2.44 4.14
C GLU A 19 1.80 -1.81 5.38
N ALA A 20 2.37 -2.02 6.57
CA ALA A 20 1.85 -1.48 7.82
C ALA A 20 1.83 0.06 7.85
N ILE A 21 2.81 0.70 7.20
CA ILE A 21 2.85 2.16 7.06
C ILE A 21 1.64 2.67 6.26
N VAL A 22 1.22 1.96 5.20
CA VAL A 22 0.03 2.34 4.42
C VAL A 22 -1.23 2.22 5.28
N ALA A 23 -1.39 1.11 5.99
CA ALA A 23 -2.56 0.90 6.85
C ALA A 23 -2.65 1.96 7.95
N CYS A 24 -1.55 2.22 8.66
CA CYS A 24 -1.47 3.26 9.68
C CYS A 24 -1.73 4.66 9.09
N GLY A 25 -1.15 4.95 7.92
CA GLY A 25 -1.33 6.21 7.21
C GLY A 25 -2.79 6.46 6.81
N LEU A 26 -3.50 5.43 6.34
CA LEU A 26 -4.93 5.50 6.02
C LEU A 26 -5.78 5.75 7.27
N ASP A 27 -5.50 5.09 8.39
CA ASP A 27 -6.20 5.31 9.66
C ASP A 27 -5.98 6.74 10.18
N CYS A 28 -4.75 7.23 10.10
CA CYS A 28 -4.40 8.62 10.45
C CYS A 28 -5.12 9.63 9.55
N LEU A 29 -5.10 9.40 8.22
CA LEU A 29 -5.74 10.28 7.25
C LEU A 29 -7.26 10.32 7.44
N GLU A 30 -7.90 9.17 7.68
CA GLU A 30 -9.34 9.09 7.94
C GLU A 30 -9.74 9.91 9.18
N ARG A 31 -8.97 9.80 10.27
CA ARG A 31 -9.20 10.62 11.48
C ARG A 31 -8.95 12.10 11.23
N TYR A 32 -8.02 12.45 10.36
CA TYR A 32 -7.68 13.82 10.02
C TYR A 32 -8.80 14.52 9.23
N VAL A 33 -9.42 13.82 8.27
CA VAL A 33 -10.46 14.40 7.41
C VAL A 33 -11.88 14.30 8.00
N ALA A 34 -12.11 13.40 8.96
CA ALA A 34 -13.42 13.19 9.57
C ALA A 34 -14.09 14.44 10.17
N PRO A 35 -13.37 15.39 10.84
CA PRO A 35 -13.98 16.62 11.35
C PRO A 35 -14.59 17.52 10.28
N GLU A 36 -14.12 17.40 9.03
CA GLU A 36 -14.65 18.15 7.88
C GLU A 36 -15.83 17.42 7.20
N GLY A 37 -16.29 16.30 7.75
CA GLY A 37 -17.35 15.48 7.16
C GLY A 37 -16.91 14.74 5.88
N LEU A 38 -15.60 14.66 5.63
CA LEU A 38 -15.01 13.99 4.49
C LEU A 38 -14.67 12.54 4.81
N ARG A 39 -14.65 11.70 3.77
CA ARG A 39 -14.28 10.29 3.81
C ARG A 39 -13.12 10.03 2.86
N ILE A 40 -12.54 8.84 2.93
CA ILE A 40 -11.45 8.41 2.04
C ILE A 40 -11.75 7.10 1.31
N THR A 41 -11.12 6.91 0.16
CA THR A 41 -11.13 5.64 -0.58
C THR A 41 -10.13 4.62 0.02
N ASN A 42 -10.02 3.44 -0.59
CA ASN A 42 -8.84 2.57 -0.43
C ASN A 42 -7.57 3.29 -0.93
N SER A 43 -6.39 2.75 -0.60
CA SER A 43 -5.14 3.10 -1.27
C SER A 43 -5.02 2.37 -2.61
N TYR A 44 -4.69 3.11 -3.66
CA TYR A 44 -4.42 2.58 -5.00
C TYR A 44 -3.00 2.93 -5.43
N SER A 45 -2.37 2.07 -6.22
CA SER A 45 -1.05 2.35 -6.79
C SER A 45 -0.87 1.67 -8.15
N PRO A 46 -0.02 2.25 -9.03
CA PRO A 46 0.43 1.59 -10.25
C PRO A 46 0.96 0.18 -9.98
N GLY A 47 0.55 -0.79 -10.80
CA GLY A 47 0.85 -2.21 -10.64
C GLY A 47 -0.31 -3.06 -10.11
N TYR A 48 -1.37 -2.45 -9.56
CA TYR A 48 -2.59 -3.15 -9.14
C TYR A 48 -3.74 -3.00 -10.15
N CYS A 49 -4.64 -4.00 -10.20
CA CYS A 49 -5.94 -3.90 -10.87
C CYS A 49 -5.90 -3.47 -12.35
N GLY A 50 -4.84 -3.83 -13.07
CA GLY A 50 -4.64 -3.45 -14.48
C GLY A 50 -4.04 -2.06 -14.69
N TRP A 51 -3.73 -1.32 -13.62
CA TRP A 51 -2.94 -0.09 -13.70
C TRP A 51 -1.49 -0.44 -14.04
N ASN A 52 -1.01 0.04 -15.19
CA ASN A 52 0.38 -0.18 -15.62
C ASN A 52 1.37 0.39 -14.60
N VAL A 53 2.33 -0.43 -14.16
CA VAL A 53 3.39 -0.04 -13.21
C VAL A 53 4.26 1.11 -13.72
N SER A 54 4.41 1.30 -15.04
CA SER A 54 5.17 2.43 -15.59
C SER A 54 4.56 3.79 -15.25
N GLU A 55 3.27 3.86 -14.95
CA GLU A 55 2.59 5.08 -14.47
C GLU A 55 3.07 5.52 -13.07
N GLN A 56 3.87 4.69 -12.39
CA GLN A 56 4.57 5.07 -11.17
C GLN A 56 5.46 6.31 -11.37
N HIS A 57 6.03 6.49 -12.57
CA HIS A 57 6.82 7.67 -12.93
C HIS A 57 5.98 8.94 -12.93
N ALA A 58 4.75 8.88 -13.45
CA ALA A 58 3.82 10.00 -13.43
C ALA A 58 3.45 10.36 -11.99
N LEU A 59 3.16 9.37 -11.14
CA LEU A 59 2.89 9.60 -9.72
C LEU A 59 4.09 10.25 -9.01
N PHE A 60 5.33 9.77 -9.24
CA PHE A 60 6.53 10.33 -8.63
C PHE A 60 6.85 11.74 -9.12
N SER A 61 6.45 12.12 -10.35
CA SER A 61 6.62 13.48 -10.86
C SER A 61 5.82 14.54 -10.08
N LEU A 62 4.81 14.12 -9.32
CA LEU A 62 4.01 14.98 -8.44
C LEU A 62 4.68 15.21 -7.07
N LEU A 63 5.69 14.41 -6.74
CA LEU A 63 6.42 14.49 -5.48
C LEU A 63 7.69 15.34 -5.65
N PRO A 64 8.19 15.96 -4.56
CA PRO A 64 9.50 16.58 -4.57
C PRO A 64 10.60 15.61 -5.00
N GLU A 65 11.65 16.12 -5.65
CA GLU A 65 12.82 15.31 -5.99
C GLU A 65 13.44 14.68 -4.73
N GLY A 66 13.75 13.39 -4.80
CA GLY A 66 14.35 12.65 -3.68
C GLY A 66 13.41 12.43 -2.49
N PHE A 67 12.09 12.55 -2.67
CA PHE A 67 11.11 12.33 -1.59
C PHE A 67 11.32 10.98 -0.90
N CYS A 68 11.48 11.02 0.42
CA CYS A 68 11.80 9.87 1.28
C CYS A 68 13.04 9.04 0.85
N GLY A 69 13.90 9.56 -0.03
CA GLY A 69 15.04 8.81 -0.58
C GLY A 69 14.65 7.64 -1.48
N VAL A 70 13.38 7.56 -1.92
CA VAL A 70 12.90 6.50 -2.82
C VAL A 70 13.05 6.96 -4.26
N ARG A 71 13.51 6.05 -5.13
CA ARG A 71 13.70 6.30 -6.57
C ARG A 71 13.08 5.20 -7.41
N LEU A 72 12.83 5.49 -8.68
CA LEU A 72 12.28 4.52 -9.63
C LEU A 72 13.36 4.00 -10.58
N CYS A 73 13.31 2.70 -10.86
CA CYS A 73 13.99 2.11 -12.02
C CYS A 73 13.23 2.43 -13.30
N GLU A 74 13.85 2.19 -14.47
CA GLU A 74 13.20 2.36 -15.78
C GLU A 74 11.86 1.60 -15.87
N SER A 75 11.80 0.39 -15.30
CA SER A 75 10.59 -0.43 -15.25
C SER A 75 9.47 0.08 -14.34
N GLY A 76 9.67 1.18 -13.59
CA GLY A 76 8.71 1.71 -12.63
C GLY A 76 8.76 1.05 -11.25
N LEU A 77 9.68 0.11 -11.01
CA LEU A 77 9.91 -0.48 -9.68
C LEU A 77 10.62 0.51 -8.75
N MET A 78 10.25 0.49 -7.47
CA MET A 78 10.84 1.36 -6.44
C MET A 78 12.13 0.79 -5.86
N LEU A 79 13.08 1.68 -5.57
CA LEU A 79 14.30 1.40 -4.82
C LEU A 79 14.38 2.35 -3.62
N PRO A 80 14.55 1.83 -2.39
CA PRO A 80 14.63 0.41 -2.01
C PRO A 80 13.36 -0.40 -2.32
N ILE A 81 13.48 -1.73 -2.48
CA ILE A 81 12.35 -2.60 -2.88
C ILE A 81 11.23 -2.58 -1.84
N LYS A 82 11.56 -2.45 -0.55
CA LYS A 82 10.59 -2.34 0.54
C LYS A 82 10.07 -0.90 0.66
N SER A 83 9.47 -0.43 -0.43
CA SER A 83 8.81 0.87 -0.55
C SER A 83 7.39 0.68 -1.06
N VAL A 84 6.54 1.64 -0.74
CA VAL A 84 5.14 1.66 -1.15
C VAL A 84 4.80 3.06 -1.66
N SER A 85 3.88 3.13 -2.61
CA SER A 85 3.22 4.36 -3.00
C SER A 85 1.72 4.15 -2.91
N ALA A 86 0.96 5.22 -2.70
CA ALA A 86 -0.48 5.16 -2.61
C ALA A 86 -1.11 6.48 -3.07
N VAL A 87 -2.21 6.36 -3.79
CA VAL A 87 -3.16 7.42 -4.12
C VAL A 87 -4.44 7.12 -3.35
N VAL A 88 -4.94 8.13 -2.64
CA VAL A 88 -6.15 8.03 -1.82
C VAL A 88 -7.05 9.21 -2.19
N GLY A 89 -8.27 8.92 -2.63
CA GLY A 89 -9.28 9.95 -2.88
C GLY A 89 -9.92 10.41 -1.57
N ILE A 90 -10.17 11.71 -1.44
CA ILE A 90 -10.86 12.32 -0.30
C ILE A 90 -12.11 13.01 -0.84
N GLY A 91 -13.25 12.83 -0.19
CA GLY A 91 -14.50 13.48 -0.58
C GLY A 91 -15.69 13.14 0.33
N PRO A 92 -16.81 13.86 0.21
CA PRO A 92 -17.99 13.60 1.04
C PRO A 92 -18.67 12.25 0.69
N GLU A 93 -18.61 11.86 -0.58
CA GLU A 93 -19.32 10.68 -1.12
C GLU A 93 -18.41 9.49 -1.42
N VAL A 94 -17.12 9.58 -1.12
CA VAL A 94 -16.21 8.45 -1.34
C VAL A 94 -16.40 7.37 -0.28
N GLU A 95 -16.13 6.13 -0.65
CA GLU A 95 -16.22 4.98 0.23
C GLU A 95 -15.04 4.01 0.03
N ARG A 96 -14.68 3.31 1.10
CA ARG A 96 -13.79 2.16 1.02
C ARG A 96 -14.58 0.95 0.51
N ARG A 97 -14.01 0.23 -0.44
CA ARG A 97 -14.52 -1.05 -0.92
C ARG A 97 -13.84 -2.19 -0.19
N ASP A 98 -14.59 -3.26 0.05
CA ASP A 98 -14.01 -4.53 0.48
C ASP A 98 -12.96 -5.01 -0.53
N TYR A 99 -11.87 -5.58 -0.05
CA TYR A 99 -10.79 -6.08 -0.88
C TYR A 99 -10.10 -7.29 -0.25
N GLY A 100 -9.32 -8.02 -1.06
CA GLY A 100 -8.49 -9.13 -0.59
C GLY A 100 -9.29 -10.23 0.11
N CYS A 101 -8.92 -10.55 1.35
CA CYS A 101 -9.54 -11.63 2.13
C CYS A 101 -11.03 -11.43 2.37
N ALA A 102 -11.52 -10.19 2.44
CA ALA A 102 -12.94 -9.88 2.64
C ALA A 102 -13.81 -10.38 1.46
N LEU A 103 -13.26 -10.39 0.24
CA LEU A 103 -13.93 -10.86 -0.97
C LEU A 103 -13.53 -12.29 -1.38
N CYS A 104 -12.58 -12.92 -0.66
CA CYS A 104 -12.05 -14.22 -1.03
C CYS A 104 -13.12 -15.31 -0.89
N ARG A 105 -13.39 -16.05 -1.98
CA ARG A 105 -14.38 -17.15 -2.02
C ARG A 105 -13.80 -18.53 -1.69
N LYS A 106 -12.51 -18.64 -1.36
CA LYS A 106 -11.87 -19.93 -1.00
C LYS A 106 -12.45 -20.44 0.33
N ALA A 107 -13.38 -21.40 0.25
CA ALA A 107 -14.11 -21.91 1.41
C ALA A 107 -13.18 -22.54 2.47
N ASP A 108 -12.14 -23.23 2.02
CA ASP A 108 -11.14 -23.99 2.80
C ASP A 108 -9.86 -23.18 3.12
N CYS A 109 -9.95 -21.84 3.21
CA CYS A 109 -8.78 -21.02 3.50
C CYS A 109 -8.39 -21.10 4.97
N TYR A 110 -7.19 -21.63 5.28
CA TYR A 110 -6.66 -21.73 6.64
C TYR A 110 -6.48 -20.37 7.37
N LYS A 111 -6.44 -19.25 6.63
CA LYS A 111 -6.38 -17.88 7.17
C LYS A 111 -7.77 -17.24 7.38
N ARG A 112 -8.86 -17.92 7.01
CA ARG A 112 -10.22 -17.39 7.17
C ARG A 112 -10.56 -17.35 8.65
N ARG A 113 -10.78 -16.15 9.20
CA ARG A 113 -11.33 -16.00 10.56
C ARG A 113 -12.79 -16.47 10.52
N LEU A 114 -13.09 -17.54 11.24
CA LEU A 114 -14.45 -18.02 11.45
C LEU A 114 -15.11 -17.11 12.50
N GLY A 115 -15.96 -16.18 12.05
CA GLY A 115 -16.80 -15.36 12.93
C GLY A 115 -16.21 -14.02 13.35
N ALA A 116 -16.94 -12.95 13.03
CA ALA A 116 -17.11 -11.77 13.86
C ALA A 116 -18.53 -11.85 14.44
#